data_AF-A0AAX6FYT3-F1
#
_entry.id   AF-A0AAX6FYT3-F1
#
_cell.length_a   1.000
_cell.length_b   1.000
_cell.length_c   1.000
_cell.angle_alpha   90.00
_cell.angle_beta   90.00
_cell.angle_gamma   90.00
#
_symmetry.space_group_name_H-M   'P 1'
#
loop_
_entity.id
_entity.type
_entity.pdbx_description
1 polymer ?
#
loop_
_entity_poly.entity_id
_entity_poly.type
_entity_poly.pdbx_seq_one_letter_code
_entity_poly.pdbx_strand_id
1 'polypeptide(L)'
;MPHVLDYMGDKLTSDDKRAWSRHNVVRGITALEKLLKDSAGKYATGDEPLLADVFLAPQLFVAINRFQIDMSPYPTLARINEAYAELPAFQAALPGGQPDAPSSC
;
A
#
# COMPACT_ATOMS: atom_id res chain seq x y z
N MET A 1 15.16 2.16 -24.09
CA MET A 1 14.21 3.09 -23.43
C MET A 1 14.82 3.48 -22.10
N PRO A 2 14.98 4.78 -21.78
CA PRO A 2 15.45 5.16 -20.45
C PRO A 2 14.43 4.71 -19.41
N HIS A 3 14.91 4.21 -18.28
CA HIS A 3 14.07 3.83 -17.14
C HIS A 3 13.30 5.07 -16.68
N VAL A 4 12.00 4.94 -16.42
CA VAL A 4 11.14 6.11 -16.13
C VAL A 4 11.66 6.91 -14.93
N LEU A 5 12.30 6.23 -13.97
CA LEU A 5 12.91 6.86 -12.80
C LEU A 5 14.18 7.65 -13.13
N ASP A 6 14.98 7.22 -14.12
CA ASP A 6 16.19 7.93 -14.53
C ASP A 6 15.82 9.21 -15.28
N TYR A 7 14.80 9.14 -16.14
CA TYR A 7 14.26 10.30 -16.83
C TYR A 7 13.67 11.35 -15.86
N MET A 8 13.07 10.89 -14.77
CA MET A 8 12.60 11.76 -13.68
C MET A 8 13.73 12.28 -12.79
N GLY A 9 14.81 11.51 -12.66
CA GLY A 9 15.99 11.79 -11.84
C GLY A 9 16.58 13.17 -12.12
N ASP A 10 16.85 13.44 -13.39
CA ASP A 10 17.58 14.62 -13.86
C ASP A 10 16.72 15.88 -14.05
N LYS A 11 15.38 15.73 -14.09
CA LYS A 11 14.46 16.82 -14.46
C LYS A 11 13.47 17.24 -13.39
N LEU A 12 13.24 16.40 -12.38
CA LEU A 12 12.22 16.64 -11.35
C LEU A 12 12.84 16.82 -9.97
N THR A 13 12.32 17.79 -9.23
CA THR A 13 12.67 17.99 -7.83
C THR A 13 12.22 16.79 -6.98
N SER A 14 12.73 16.69 -5.76
CA SER A 14 12.26 15.68 -4.79
C SER A 14 10.76 15.80 -4.51
N ASP A 15 10.23 17.03 -4.52
CA ASP A 15 8.81 17.30 -4.30
C ASP A 15 7.96 16.88 -5.49
N ASP A 16 8.41 17.13 -6.72
CA ASP A 16 7.74 16.65 -7.93
C ASP A 16 7.66 15.13 -7.96
N LYS A 17 8.76 14.45 -7.59
CA LYS A 17 8.81 12.97 -7.50
C LYS A 17 7.84 12.46 -6.43
N ARG A 18 7.77 13.13 -5.27
CA ARG A 18 6.83 12.79 -4.19
C ARG A 18 5.38 13.01 -4.62
N ALA A 19 5.08 14.13 -5.28
CA ALA A 19 3.74 14.46 -5.76
C ALA A 19 3.26 13.46 -6.82
N TRP A 20 4.13 13.12 -7.79
CA TRP A 20 3.84 12.10 -8.79
C TRP A 20 3.61 10.72 -8.15
N SER A 21 4.47 10.33 -7.20
CA SER A 21 4.31 9.04 -6.50
C SER A 21 2.98 8.99 -5.76
N ARG A 22 2.66 10.03 -4.97
CA ARG A 22 1.40 10.14 -4.26
C ARG A 22 0.20 10.08 -5.20
N HIS A 23 0.25 10.77 -6.34
CA HIS A 23 -0.79 10.72 -7.36
C HIS A 23 -1.03 9.29 -7.87
N ASN A 24 0.03 8.53 -8.17
CA ASN A 24 -0.10 7.15 -8.64
C ASN A 24 -0.62 6.20 -7.55
N VAL A 25 -0.19 6.37 -6.30
CA VAL A 25 -0.71 5.59 -5.17
C VAL A 25 -2.21 5.84 -5.01
N VAL A 26 -2.65 7.11 -5.00
CA VAL A 26 -4.08 7.47 -4.91
C VAL A 26 -4.89 6.85 -6.06
N ARG A 27 -4.37 6.88 -7.29
CA ARG A 27 -5.03 6.23 -8.44
C ARG A 27 -5.14 4.72 -8.25
N GLY A 28 -4.08 4.07 -7.76
CA GLY A 28 -4.04 2.63 -7.52
C GLY A 28 -5.04 2.19 -6.45
N ILE A 29 -5.03 2.82 -5.27
CA ILE A 29 -5.98 2.48 -4.19
C ILE A 29 -7.43 2.78 -4.59
N THR A 30 -7.68 3.84 -5.38
CA THR A 30 -9.03 4.13 -5.90
C THR A 30 -9.51 3.02 -6.83
N ALA A 31 -8.62 2.45 -7.65
CA ALA A 31 -8.97 1.34 -8.52
C ALA A 31 -9.18 0.05 -7.73
N LEU A 32 -8.34 -0.23 -6.72
CA LEU A 32 -8.45 -1.41 -5.86
C LEU A 32 -9.72 -1.39 -5.01
N GLU A 33 -10.12 -0.25 -4.44
CA GLU A 33 -11.38 -0.11 -3.71
C GLU A 33 -12.57 -0.50 -4.60
N LYS A 34 -12.60 -0.01 -5.84
CA LYS A 34 -13.65 -0.34 -6.81
C LYS A 34 -13.63 -1.81 -7.21
N LEU A 35 -12.43 -2.38 -7.40
CA LEU A 35 -12.25 -3.77 -7.82
C LEU A 35 -12.73 -4.75 -6.74
N LEU A 36 -12.41 -4.46 -5.48
CA LEU A 36 -12.62 -5.40 -4.37
C LEU A 36 -13.98 -5.24 -3.68
N LYS A 37 -14.69 -4.13 -3.90
CA LYS A 37 -15.97 -3.80 -3.26
C LYS A 37 -16.96 -4.98 -3.22
N ASP A 38 -17.10 -5.70 -4.33
CA ASP A 38 -18.11 -6.75 -4.49
C ASP A 38 -17.55 -8.17 -4.29
N SER A 39 -16.23 -8.32 -4.10
CA SER A 39 -15.56 -9.62 -3.93
C SER A 39 -14.93 -9.83 -2.56
N ALA A 40 -14.72 -8.76 -1.79
CA ALA A 40 -14.06 -8.83 -0.49
C ALA A 40 -14.97 -9.47 0.57
N GLY A 41 -14.51 -10.57 1.16
CA GLY A 41 -15.03 -11.14 2.40
C GLY A 41 -14.29 -10.53 3.59
N LYS A 42 -13.87 -11.34 4.57
CA LYS A 42 -12.96 -10.87 5.63
C LYS A 42 -11.67 -10.26 5.07
N TYR A 43 -11.12 -10.83 4.00
CA TYR A 43 -9.91 -10.40 3.28
C TYR A 43 -10.25 -10.02 1.83
N ALA A 44 -9.24 -9.78 0.98
CA ALA A 44 -9.43 -9.18 -0.35
C ALA A 44 -10.39 -9.95 -1.28
N THR A 45 -10.40 -11.28 -1.22
CA THR A 45 -11.20 -12.13 -2.12
C THR A 45 -11.90 -13.29 -1.41
N GLY A 46 -12.32 -13.10 -0.16
CA GLY A 46 -13.03 -14.11 0.63
C GLY A 46 -12.66 -14.06 2.10
N ASP A 47 -12.83 -15.18 2.80
CA ASP A 47 -12.62 -15.28 4.25
C ASP A 47 -11.27 -15.89 4.65
N GLU A 48 -10.42 -16.20 3.67
CA GLU A 48 -9.03 -16.63 3.86
C GLU A 48 -8.06 -15.68 3.15
N PRO A 49 -6.85 -15.43 3.71
CA PRO A 49 -5.84 -14.62 3.06
C PRO A 49 -5.26 -15.38 1.86
N LEU A 50 -5.28 -14.74 0.69
CA LEU A 50 -4.79 -15.29 -0.56
C LEU A 50 -3.73 -14.36 -1.18
N LEU A 51 -3.33 -14.66 -2.41
CA LEU A 51 -2.29 -13.91 -3.11
C LEU A 51 -2.59 -12.40 -3.17
N ALA A 52 -3.85 -12.02 -3.38
CA ALA A 52 -4.25 -10.61 -3.41
C ALA A 52 -3.84 -9.87 -2.12
N ASP A 53 -3.97 -10.52 -0.96
CA ASP A 53 -3.66 -9.93 0.34
C ASP A 53 -2.15 -9.73 0.55
N VAL A 54 -1.34 -10.64 0.02
CA VAL A 54 0.13 -10.53 0.03
C VAL A 54 0.61 -9.28 -0.70
N PHE A 55 -0.07 -8.90 -1.80
CA PHE A 55 0.23 -7.65 -2.52
C PHE A 55 -0.43 -6.43 -1.88
N LEU A 56 -1.63 -6.59 -1.32
CA LEU A 56 -2.41 -5.48 -0.82
C LEU A 56 -1.85 -4.92 0.50
N ALA A 57 -1.44 -5.77 1.43
CA ALA A 57 -0.92 -5.32 2.73
C ALA A 57 0.27 -4.34 2.63
N PRO A 58 1.36 -4.63 1.89
CA PRO A 58 2.45 -3.66 1.73
C PRO A 58 2.01 -2.41 0.97
N GLN A 59 1.08 -2.53 0.02
CA GLN A 59 0.55 -1.37 -0.73
C GLN A 59 -0.24 -0.42 0.16
N LEU A 60 -1.04 -0.93 1.09
CA LEU A 60 -1.78 -0.14 2.08
C LEU A 60 -0.84 0.47 3.12
N PHE A 61 0.16 -0.28 3.60
CA PHE A 61 1.21 0.26 4.47
C PHE A 61 1.91 1.46 3.83
N VAL A 62 2.31 1.36 2.56
CA VAL A 62 2.94 2.47 1.83
C VAL A 62 1.98 3.65 1.67
N ALA A 63 0.71 3.41 1.36
CA ALA A 63 -0.29 4.47 1.21
C ALA A 63 -0.48 5.26 2.51
N ILE A 64 -0.64 4.57 3.64
CA ILE A 64 -0.92 5.16 4.95
C ILE A 64 0.35 5.75 5.55
N ASN A 65 1.41 4.95 5.69
CA ASN A 65 2.55 5.32 6.53
C ASN A 65 3.55 6.21 5.79
N ARG A 66 3.76 5.99 4.48
CA ARG A 66 4.75 6.75 3.69
C ARG A 66 4.15 7.97 3.01
N PHE A 67 2.94 7.85 2.48
CA PHE A 67 2.29 8.93 1.71
C PHE A 67 1.15 9.63 2.46
N GLN A 68 0.83 9.19 3.68
CA GLN A 68 -0.18 9.82 4.54
C GLN A 68 -1.52 10.03 3.81
N ILE A 69 -1.93 9.00 3.06
CA ILE A 69 -3.18 9.06 2.32
C ILE A 69 -4.34 8.81 3.28
N ASP A 70 -5.33 9.71 3.24
CA ASP A 70 -6.58 9.53 3.95
C ASP A 70 -7.33 8.31 3.39
N MET A 71 -7.61 7.36 4.28
CA MET A 71 -8.31 6.11 3.94
C MET A 71 -9.83 6.19 4.12
N SER A 72 -10.36 7.31 4.63
CA SER A 72 -11.80 7.50 4.80
C SER A 72 -12.64 7.26 3.53
N PRO A 73 -12.16 7.55 2.30
CA PRO A 73 -12.91 7.26 1.07
C PRO A 73 -12.84 5.80 0.60
N TYR A 74 -12.04 4.95 1.25
CA TYR A 74 -11.76 3.57 0.84
C TYR A 74 -12.11 2.56 1.95
N PRO A 75 -13.41 2.44 2.32
CA PRO A 75 -13.83 1.64 3.46
C PRO A 75 -13.55 0.13 3.29
N THR A 76 -13.56 -0.40 2.07
CA THR A 76 -13.25 -1.81 1.82
C THR A 76 -11.78 -2.08 2.15
N LEU A 77 -10.88 -1.25 1.60
CA LEU A 77 -9.45 -1.34 1.86
C LEU A 77 -9.09 -1.07 3.33
N ALA A 78 -9.74 -0.10 3.98
CA ALA A 78 -9.53 0.20 5.39
C ALA A 78 -9.87 -1.01 6.29
N ARG A 79 -11.05 -1.62 6.08
CA ARG A 79 -11.47 -2.83 6.83
C ARG A 79 -10.53 -4.01 6.59
N ILE A 80 -10.09 -4.20 5.35
CA ILE A 80 -9.14 -5.26 5.02
C ILE A 80 -7.78 -5.04 5.73
N ASN A 81 -7.30 -3.79 5.77
CA ASN A 81 -6.07 -3.44 6.49
C ASN A 81 -6.16 -3.74 7.99
N GLU A 82 -7.30 -3.44 8.61
CA GLU A 82 -7.56 -3.81 10.01
C GLU A 82 -7.54 -5.35 10.19
N ALA A 83 -8.13 -6.10 9.27
CA ALA A 83 -8.08 -7.57 9.31
C ALA A 83 -6.65 -8.12 9.18
N TYR A 84 -5.77 -7.46 8.42
CA TYR A 84 -4.35 -7.83 8.35
C TYR A 84 -3.60 -7.56 9.65
N ALA A 85 -3.95 -6.49 10.35
CA ALA A 85 -3.30 -6.13 11.62
C ALA A 85 -3.49 -7.20 12.70
N GLU A 86 -4.53 -8.04 12.60
CA GLU A 86 -4.81 -9.15 13.52
C GLU A 86 -4.05 -10.44 13.18
N LEU A 87 -3.37 -10.50 12.04
CA LEU A 87 -2.67 -11.72 11.59
C LEU A 87 -1.18 -11.67 11.98
N PRO A 88 -0.68 -12.63 12.79
CA PRO A 88 0.73 -12.67 13.21
C PRO A 88 1.72 -12.67 12.03
N ALA A 89 1.36 -13.32 10.92
CA ALA A 89 2.19 -13.36 9.72
C ALA A 89 2.41 -11.96 9.09
N PHE A 90 1.37 -11.11 9.07
CA PHE A 90 1.48 -9.76 8.54
C PHE A 90 2.20 -8.82 9.53
N GLN A 91 2.00 -9.00 10.83
CA GLN A 91 2.74 -8.27 11.87
C GLN A 91 4.25 -8.57 11.78
N ALA A 92 4.63 -9.84 11.67
CA ALA A 92 6.03 -10.26 11.53
C ALA A 92 6.68 -9.75 10.23
N ALA A 93 5.88 -9.48 9.20
CA ALA A 93 6.35 -8.96 7.91
C ALA A 93 6.44 -7.43 7.85
N LEU A 94 6.14 -6.70 8.94
CA LEU A 94 6.24 -5.24 8.96
C LEU A 94 7.70 -4.79 8.71
N PRO A 95 7.94 -3.70 7.95
CA PRO A 95 9.29 -3.25 7.63
C PRO A 95 10.17 -2.96 8.85
N GLY A 96 9.60 -2.41 9.92
CA GLY A 96 10.35 -2.10 11.15
C GLY A 96 10.78 -3.34 11.95
N GLY A 97 10.22 -4.52 11.68
CA GLY A 97 10.56 -5.78 12.34
C GLY A 97 11.62 -6.61 11.61
N GLN A 98 12.14 -6.13 10.47
CA GLN A 98 13.11 -6.88 9.67
C GLN A 98 14.54 -6.71 10.19
N PRO A 99 15.44 -7.71 10.00
CA PRO A 99 16.82 -7.64 10.51
C PRO A 99 17.64 -6.45 9.99
N ASP A 100 17.29 -5.93 8.81
CA ASP A 100 17.91 -4.79 8.15
C ASP A 100 17.17 -3.46 8.37
N ALA A 101 16.12 -3.47 9.20
CA ALA A 101 15.40 -2.26 9.54
C ALA A 101 16.33 -1.24 10.22
N PRO A 102 16.30 0.05 9.82
CA PRO A 102 17.11 1.06 10.48
C PRO A 102 16.66 1.22 11.94
N SER A 103 17.62 1.47 12.84
CA SER A 103 17.39 1.51 14.30
C SER A 103 16.46 2.65 14.77
N SER A 104 15.98 3.50 13.87
CA SER A 104 15.15 4.67 14.15
C SER A 104 13.81 4.64 13.41
N CYS A 105 13.24 3.46 13.17
CA CYS A 105 11.90 3.30 12.60
C CYS A 105 10.79 3.60 13.62
#